data_AF-A0A7V9RG58-F1
#
_entry.id   AF-A0A7V9RG58-F1
#
_cell.length_a   1.000
_cell.length_b   1.000
_cell.length_c   1.000
_cell.angle_alpha   90.00
_cell.angle_beta   90.00
_cell.angle_gamma   90.00
#
_symmetry.space_group_name_H-M   'P 1'
#
loop_
_entity.id
_entity.type
_entity.pdbx_description
1 polymer ?
#
loop_
_entity_poly.entity_id
_entity_poly.type
_entity_poly.pdbx_seq_one_letter_code
_entity_poly.pdbx_strand_id
1 'polypeptide(L)'
;MARAKPAKTKASSFVTGGALAAASQHLTTGAYTDALAALLRAWEQHRAAETADLIDELGAWLAAALPPITGKRNTIDAAWRDVGESLRPVDVPRLNVAMAAGSAPQLVGWLDILIDRFPIDPRLCATAIDLSLKFVSSTAGPARTRAFRLAEKIADGRCIPQIENLIAKDRDAWNATEMRDRLRKMLARFAPPPAPTAADKAALAAMAKQVATLAKQPPPAAAAALAPGKRSTTGVRAADVLAQVLADPTNDAPRLVYADILQQQGDPHGELIALQLQPSPAQHKRVAELLRNKAHVASWLGPLAAVVHEPVFRRGFLAEAKLVLKTARHRGQLLQDPLWATVEQIETDALPAVDSPAMTSLRRVHGLSIHAVAELAARAKPCRLEELDNIVWNPDGPDPDAVKSQAGWQQVMDGGSLTSLRSFGIAVGWQTVGARGTGVAAFEWLWASKLAKQLEHVRIDFAHNPFSVAAWLGAFEHTKLRRLSLVCGPYKPLRLETTLIRDGKRFRIELIGDRIFANTNAHSMDVLYFPALFDGFPVAAAPHLHVSLPRATQKQAAALDAKLATTIGGRFETITVTA
;
A
#
# COMPACT_ATOMS: atom_id res chain seq x y z
N MET A 1 -33.69 -30.32 18.36
CA MET A 1 -32.36 -30.92 18.61
C MET A 1 -31.30 -29.83 18.59
N ALA A 2 -30.44 -29.82 19.61
CA ALA A 2 -29.21 -29.03 19.82
C ALA A 2 -29.29 -27.48 19.84
N ARG A 3 -29.49 -26.91 21.04
CA ARG A 3 -29.11 -25.53 21.39
C ARG A 3 -27.58 -25.39 21.30
N ALA A 4 -27.08 -24.51 20.45
CA ALA A 4 -25.67 -24.12 20.44
C ALA A 4 -25.31 -23.38 21.74
N LYS A 5 -24.33 -23.89 22.49
CA LYS A 5 -23.76 -23.25 23.67
C LYS A 5 -22.97 -21.99 23.23
N PRO A 6 -23.05 -20.87 23.98
CA PRO A 6 -22.17 -19.74 23.72
C PRO A 6 -20.72 -20.13 24.06
N ALA A 7 -19.81 -19.78 23.16
CA ALA A 7 -18.38 -19.98 23.35
C ALA A 7 -17.91 -19.24 24.62
N LYS A 8 -17.32 -19.98 25.56
CA LYS A 8 -16.65 -19.41 26.72
C LYS A 8 -15.38 -18.70 26.25
N THR A 9 -15.42 -17.39 26.16
CA THR A 9 -14.23 -16.55 26.05
C THR A 9 -13.41 -16.74 27.32
N LYS A 10 -12.20 -17.32 27.20
CA LYS A 10 -11.25 -17.38 28.30
C LYS A 10 -10.93 -15.95 28.74
N ALA A 11 -11.28 -15.60 29.98
CA ALA A 11 -10.82 -14.38 30.62
C ALA A 11 -9.29 -14.43 30.68
N SER A 12 -8.66 -13.63 29.83
CA SER A 12 -7.22 -13.40 29.85
C SER A 12 -6.92 -12.60 31.11
N SER A 13 -6.26 -13.22 32.09
CA SER A 13 -5.78 -12.53 33.30
C SER A 13 -4.63 -11.60 32.91
N PHE A 14 -4.95 -10.37 32.50
CA PHE A 14 -3.98 -9.32 32.21
C PHE A 14 -4.12 -8.16 33.21
N VAL A 15 -2.96 -7.60 33.55
CA VAL A 15 -2.69 -6.63 34.62
C VAL A 15 -3.41 -5.30 34.37
N THR A 16 -4.64 -5.14 34.86
CA THR A 16 -5.41 -3.87 34.82
C THR A 16 -4.76 -2.75 35.63
N GLY A 17 -4.02 -3.10 36.69
CA GLY A 17 -3.38 -2.15 37.58
C GLY A 17 -2.35 -1.23 36.90
N GLY A 18 -1.76 -1.62 35.76
CA GLY A 18 -0.72 -0.84 35.10
C GLY A 18 -1.22 0.45 34.45
N ALA A 19 -2.38 0.42 33.79
CA ALA A 19 -2.90 1.59 33.06
C ALA A 19 -3.48 2.65 34.01
N LEU A 20 -4.23 2.23 35.04
CA LEU A 20 -4.76 3.14 36.06
C LEU A 20 -3.65 3.73 36.94
N ALA A 21 -2.62 2.95 37.27
CA ALA A 21 -1.44 3.47 37.97
C ALA A 21 -0.69 4.52 37.14
N ALA A 22 -0.49 4.26 35.84
CA ALA A 22 0.13 5.22 34.93
C ALA A 22 -0.70 6.52 34.83
N ALA A 23 -2.03 6.41 34.72
CA ALA A 23 -2.93 7.57 34.71
C ALA A 23 -2.78 8.42 35.99
N SER A 24 -2.77 7.77 37.16
CA SER A 24 -2.58 8.44 38.45
C SER A 24 -1.21 9.14 38.53
N GLN A 25 -0.15 8.50 38.06
CA GLN A 25 1.20 9.09 38.02
C GLN A 25 1.27 10.30 37.07
N HIS A 26 0.67 10.21 35.89
CA HIS A 26 0.61 11.31 34.94
C HIS A 26 -0.19 12.50 35.46
N LEU A 27 -1.31 12.26 36.14
CA LEU A 27 -2.08 13.32 36.81
C LEU A 27 -1.24 14.03 37.87
N THR A 28 -0.49 13.28 38.67
CA THR A 28 0.39 13.81 39.73
C THR A 28 1.56 14.62 39.16
N THR A 29 2.12 14.19 38.03
CA THR A 29 3.26 14.85 37.37
C THR A 29 2.86 15.99 36.43
N GLY A 30 1.56 16.26 36.27
CA GLY A 30 1.04 17.30 35.37
C GLY A 30 1.05 16.94 33.88
N ALA A 31 1.32 15.67 33.54
CA ALA A 31 1.30 15.14 32.19
C ALA A 31 -0.14 14.78 31.74
N TYR A 32 -1.04 15.77 31.71
CA TYR A 32 -2.48 15.53 31.61
C TYR A 32 -2.93 14.86 30.30
N THR A 33 -2.26 15.12 29.17
CA THR A 33 -2.56 14.44 27.90
C THR A 33 -2.19 12.95 27.96
N ASP A 34 -1.12 12.61 28.66
CA ASP A 34 -0.68 11.23 28.85
C ASP A 34 -1.58 10.51 29.87
N ALA A 35 -2.07 11.24 30.87
CA ALA A 35 -3.12 10.74 31.78
C ALA A 35 -4.40 10.39 31.01
N LEU A 36 -4.87 11.26 30.11
CA LEU A 36 -6.04 10.99 29.27
C LEU A 36 -5.83 9.74 28.40
N ALA A 37 -4.65 9.60 27.77
CA ALA A 37 -4.32 8.43 26.97
C ALA A 37 -4.26 7.13 27.80
N ALA A 38 -3.76 7.20 29.04
CA ALA A 38 -3.72 6.07 29.96
C ALA A 38 -5.12 5.64 30.43
N LEU A 39 -6.01 6.61 30.72
CA LEU A 39 -7.41 6.35 31.05
C LEU A 39 -8.15 5.68 29.88
N LEU A 40 -7.94 6.13 28.65
CA LEU A 40 -8.54 5.51 27.45
C LEU A 40 -8.12 4.04 27.30
N ARG A 41 -6.83 3.73 27.49
CA ARG A 41 -6.33 2.34 27.48
C ARG A 41 -6.95 1.50 28.60
N ALA A 42 -7.08 2.07 29.80
CA ALA A 42 -7.75 1.37 30.90
C ALA A 42 -9.21 1.07 30.53
N TRP A 43 -9.95 2.08 30.07
CA TRP A 43 -11.34 1.93 29.67
C TRP A 43 -11.52 0.90 28.56
N GLU A 44 -10.64 0.86 27.55
CA GLU A 44 -10.75 -0.12 26.47
C GLU A 44 -10.69 -1.57 26.99
N GLN A 45 -9.90 -1.83 28.05
CA GLN A 45 -9.73 -3.16 28.65
C GLN A 45 -10.93 -3.61 29.49
N HIS A 46 -11.49 -2.72 30.31
CA HIS A 46 -12.50 -3.11 31.30
C HIS A 46 -13.86 -2.43 31.10
N ARG A 47 -13.98 -1.37 30.29
CA ARG A 47 -15.23 -0.69 29.91
C ARG A 47 -16.07 -0.18 31.09
N ALA A 48 -15.44 0.15 32.22
CA ALA A 48 -16.14 0.60 33.43
C ALA A 48 -16.62 2.05 33.27
N ALA A 49 -17.80 2.35 33.82
CA ALA A 49 -18.43 3.67 33.69
C ALA A 49 -17.57 4.75 34.38
N GLU A 50 -17.02 4.45 35.55
CA GLU A 50 -16.25 5.41 36.36
C GLU A 50 -14.98 5.88 35.66
N THR A 51 -14.36 5.04 34.82
CA THR A 51 -13.19 5.45 34.02
C THR A 51 -13.61 6.31 32.83
N ALA A 52 -14.76 6.02 32.22
CA ALA A 52 -15.30 6.83 31.15
C ALA A 52 -15.71 8.23 31.66
N ASP A 53 -16.30 8.32 32.85
CA ASP A 53 -16.64 9.59 33.48
C ASP A 53 -15.39 10.46 33.73
N LEU A 54 -14.28 9.85 34.16
CA LEU A 54 -12.99 10.55 34.27
C LEU A 54 -12.45 11.04 32.93
N ILE A 55 -12.59 10.24 31.87
CA ILE A 55 -12.20 10.61 30.50
C ILE A 55 -13.02 11.81 30.02
N ASP A 56 -14.31 11.84 30.33
CA ASP A 56 -15.23 12.92 29.99
C ASP A 56 -14.79 14.22 30.70
N GLU A 57 -14.57 14.19 32.01
CA GLU A 57 -14.19 15.35 32.81
C GLU A 57 -12.80 15.90 32.43
N LEU A 58 -11.77 15.05 32.43
CA LEU A 58 -10.40 15.46 32.10
C LEU A 58 -10.31 15.95 30.65
N GLY A 59 -10.99 15.25 29.75
CA GLY A 59 -11.06 15.61 28.35
C GLY A 59 -11.72 16.96 28.10
N ALA A 60 -12.85 17.23 28.76
CA ALA A 60 -13.55 18.52 28.67
C ALA A 60 -12.68 19.66 29.20
N TRP A 61 -12.02 19.45 30.35
CA TRP A 61 -11.10 20.44 30.92
C TRP A 61 -9.94 20.76 29.96
N LEU A 62 -9.27 19.75 29.41
CA LEU A 62 -8.17 19.97 28.46
C LEU A 62 -8.63 20.65 27.16
N ALA A 63 -9.81 20.28 26.65
CA ALA A 63 -10.36 20.85 25.43
C ALA A 63 -10.79 22.31 25.59
N ALA A 64 -11.07 22.78 26.81
CA ALA A 64 -11.50 24.16 27.08
C ALA A 64 -10.42 25.20 26.74
N ALA A 65 -9.14 24.80 26.69
CA ALA A 65 -8.05 25.65 26.21
C ALA A 65 -7.95 25.73 24.68
N LEU A 66 -8.64 24.86 23.94
CA LEU A 66 -8.48 24.73 22.50
C LEU A 66 -9.49 25.60 21.75
N PRO A 67 -9.11 26.15 20.58
CA PRO A 67 -10.04 26.93 19.77
C PRO A 67 -11.21 26.05 19.32
N PRO A 68 -12.46 26.55 19.32
CA PRO A 68 -13.59 25.80 18.82
C PRO A 68 -13.48 25.59 17.30
N ILE A 69 -13.99 24.45 16.81
CA ILE A 69 -14.10 24.20 15.37
C ILE A 69 -15.30 24.99 14.87
N THR A 70 -15.05 26.17 14.33
CA THR A 70 -16.09 27.08 13.83
C THR A 70 -15.95 27.28 12.32
N GLY A 71 -17.05 27.65 11.67
CA GLY A 71 -17.07 27.91 10.23
C GLY A 71 -18.49 27.96 9.69
N LYS A 72 -18.67 28.62 8.55
CA LYS A 72 -19.91 28.50 7.76
C LYS A 72 -20.03 27.05 7.25
N ARG A 73 -21.24 26.63 6.85
CA ARG A 73 -21.51 25.26 6.38
C ARG A 73 -20.52 24.74 5.32
N ASN A 74 -19.93 25.61 4.51
CA ASN A 74 -18.95 25.28 3.47
C ASN A 74 -17.48 25.25 3.94
N THR A 75 -17.16 25.82 5.10
CA THR A 75 -15.77 25.92 5.63
C THR A 75 -15.53 25.01 6.83
N ILE A 76 -16.60 24.61 7.54
CA ILE A 76 -16.51 23.68 8.67
C ILE A 76 -15.96 22.30 8.29
N ASP A 77 -16.08 21.87 7.01
CA ASP A 77 -15.52 20.58 6.55
C ASP A 77 -14.00 20.53 6.63
N ALA A 78 -13.32 21.55 6.09
CA ALA A 78 -11.86 21.62 6.14
C ALA A 78 -11.36 21.78 7.58
N ALA A 79 -11.99 22.66 8.36
CA ALA A 79 -11.63 22.88 9.75
C ALA A 79 -11.83 21.63 10.61
N TRP A 80 -12.93 20.90 10.42
CA TRP A 80 -13.14 19.64 11.14
C TRP A 80 -12.10 18.59 10.75
N ARG A 81 -11.83 18.43 9.44
CA ARG A 81 -10.87 17.44 8.94
C ARG A 81 -9.46 17.69 9.44
N ASP A 82 -8.98 18.92 9.39
CA ASP A 82 -7.66 19.30 9.91
C ASP A 82 -7.46 18.80 11.36
N VAL A 83 -8.50 19.00 12.18
CA VAL A 83 -8.50 18.54 13.56
C VAL A 83 -8.65 17.03 13.68
N GLY A 84 -9.59 16.43 12.96
CA GLY A 84 -9.84 14.99 12.99
C GLY A 84 -8.64 14.17 12.48
N GLU A 85 -7.88 14.70 11.52
CA GLU A 85 -6.66 14.10 10.97
C GLU A 85 -5.50 14.12 11.98
N SER A 86 -5.54 14.99 12.99
CA SER A 86 -4.53 14.99 14.06
C SER A 86 -4.62 13.79 15.00
N LEU A 87 -5.76 13.08 14.99
CA LEU A 87 -6.02 11.86 15.77
C LEU A 87 -5.79 12.02 17.29
N ARG A 88 -5.97 13.24 17.84
CA ARG A 88 -5.71 13.51 19.27
C ARG A 88 -6.98 13.35 20.10
N PRO A 89 -6.98 12.52 21.16
CA PRO A 89 -8.15 12.39 22.04
C PRO A 89 -8.57 13.70 22.74
N VAL A 90 -7.66 14.66 22.91
CA VAL A 90 -7.99 15.97 23.48
C VAL A 90 -8.98 16.77 22.61
N ASP A 91 -9.04 16.48 21.31
CA ASP A 91 -9.94 17.18 20.38
C ASP A 91 -11.38 16.63 20.38
N VAL A 92 -11.63 15.48 21.00
CA VAL A 92 -12.94 14.81 20.94
C VAL A 92 -14.11 15.70 21.37
N PRO A 93 -14.02 16.50 22.46
CA PRO A 93 -15.11 17.40 22.82
C PRO A 93 -15.47 18.41 21.73
N ARG A 94 -14.47 19.05 21.11
CA ARG A 94 -14.72 20.03 20.02
C ARG A 94 -15.13 19.37 18.71
N LEU A 95 -14.66 18.15 18.43
CA LEU A 95 -15.12 17.33 17.30
C LEU A 95 -16.61 16.97 17.45
N ASN A 96 -17.04 16.53 18.64
CA ASN A 96 -18.44 16.21 18.94
C ASN A 96 -19.36 17.42 18.73
N VAL A 97 -18.98 18.58 19.27
CA VAL A 97 -19.74 19.83 19.10
C VAL A 97 -19.91 20.18 17.62
N ALA A 98 -18.84 20.10 16.82
CA ALA A 98 -18.92 20.40 15.40
C ALA A 98 -19.69 19.35 14.59
N MET A 99 -19.60 18.06 14.95
CA MET A 99 -20.40 16.99 14.34
C MET A 99 -21.91 17.22 14.51
N ALA A 100 -22.34 17.79 15.64
CA ALA A 100 -23.73 18.15 15.87
C ALA A 100 -24.25 19.20 14.86
N ALA A 101 -23.39 20.05 14.30
CA ALA A 101 -23.74 21.00 13.24
C ALA A 101 -23.54 20.48 11.81
N GLY A 102 -22.85 19.35 11.64
CA GLY A 102 -22.50 18.78 10.34
C GLY A 102 -23.72 18.32 9.52
N SER A 103 -23.62 18.47 8.20
CA SER A 103 -24.60 17.90 7.24
C SER A 103 -24.26 16.45 6.89
N ALA A 104 -25.25 15.68 6.40
CA ALA A 104 -25.04 14.26 6.09
C ALA A 104 -23.84 14.00 5.16
N PRO A 105 -23.60 14.75 4.06
CA PRO A 105 -22.42 14.52 3.21
C PRO A 105 -21.08 14.76 3.92
N GLN A 106 -20.99 15.74 4.82
CA GLN A 106 -19.78 16.04 5.58
C GLN A 106 -19.48 14.92 6.57
N LEU A 107 -20.53 14.48 7.28
CA LEU A 107 -20.42 13.43 8.27
C LEU A 107 -19.94 12.09 7.69
N VAL A 108 -20.18 11.80 6.41
CA VAL A 108 -19.62 10.60 5.77
C VAL A 108 -18.11 10.55 5.94
N GLY A 109 -17.41 11.61 5.54
CA GLY A 109 -15.94 11.64 5.61
C GLY A 109 -15.41 11.83 7.02
N TRP A 110 -16.12 12.56 7.88
CA TRP A 110 -15.73 12.73 9.28
C TRP A 110 -15.82 11.42 10.05
N LEU A 111 -16.92 10.67 9.86
CA LEU A 111 -17.11 9.37 10.50
C LEU A 111 -16.13 8.32 9.96
N ASP A 112 -15.75 8.36 8.67
CA ASP A 112 -14.71 7.46 8.14
C ASP A 112 -13.37 7.68 8.87
N ILE A 113 -12.98 8.93 9.16
CA ILE A 113 -11.79 9.23 9.96
C ILE A 113 -11.89 8.61 11.37
N LEU A 114 -13.04 8.77 12.04
CA LEU A 114 -13.26 8.24 13.40
C LEU A 114 -13.30 6.70 13.44
N ILE A 115 -13.88 6.07 12.42
CA ILE A 115 -14.02 4.62 12.34
C ILE A 115 -12.70 3.96 11.97
N ASP A 116 -11.96 4.51 11.00
CA ASP A 116 -10.82 3.81 10.40
C ASP A 116 -9.50 4.09 11.11
N ARG A 117 -9.33 5.29 11.68
CA ARG A 117 -8.02 5.74 12.18
C ARG A 117 -8.01 6.21 13.63
N PHE A 118 -9.13 6.69 14.16
CA PHE A 118 -9.16 7.30 15.48
C PHE A 118 -9.18 6.24 16.61
N PRO A 119 -8.46 6.47 17.72
CA PRO A 119 -8.52 5.59 18.90
C PRO A 119 -9.96 5.38 19.40
N ILE A 120 -10.24 4.22 19.99
CA ILE A 120 -11.55 3.97 20.60
C ILE A 120 -11.74 4.93 21.78
N ASP A 121 -12.82 5.71 21.75
CA ASP A 121 -13.10 6.74 22.75
C ASP A 121 -14.58 6.72 23.18
N PRO A 122 -14.89 6.54 24.48
CA PRO A 122 -16.27 6.46 24.96
C PRO A 122 -17.09 7.72 24.66
N ARG A 123 -16.45 8.89 24.62
CA ARG A 123 -17.11 10.20 24.42
C ARG A 123 -17.78 10.33 23.06
N LEU A 124 -17.36 9.54 22.07
CA LEU A 124 -17.93 9.58 20.72
C LEU A 124 -19.25 8.79 20.62
N CYS A 125 -19.52 7.87 21.57
CA CYS A 125 -20.60 6.88 21.44
C CYS A 125 -22.00 7.53 21.41
N ALA A 126 -22.29 8.39 22.39
CA ALA A 126 -23.59 9.06 22.48
C ALA A 126 -23.88 9.93 21.24
N THR A 127 -22.87 10.67 20.77
CA THR A 127 -22.99 11.50 19.56
C THR A 127 -23.20 10.62 18.32
N ALA A 128 -22.50 9.50 18.18
CA ALA A 128 -22.70 8.57 17.07
C ALA A 128 -24.13 8.00 17.06
N ILE A 129 -24.70 7.69 18.23
CA ILE A 129 -26.10 7.25 18.35
C ILE A 129 -27.06 8.35 17.88
N ASP A 130 -26.88 9.59 18.32
CA ASP A 130 -27.75 10.69 17.89
C ASP A 130 -27.65 10.95 16.38
N LEU A 131 -26.44 10.93 15.82
CA LEU A 131 -26.20 11.09 14.38
C LEU A 131 -26.83 9.98 13.55
N SER A 132 -26.92 8.76 14.07
CA SER A 132 -27.57 7.62 13.39
C SER A 132 -29.05 7.88 13.09
N LEU A 133 -29.67 8.79 13.85
CA LEU A 133 -31.09 9.11 13.80
C LEU A 133 -31.39 10.55 13.39
N LYS A 134 -30.35 11.39 13.21
CA LYS A 134 -30.47 12.82 12.90
C LYS A 134 -31.10 13.10 11.53
N PHE A 135 -30.85 12.25 10.54
CA PHE A 135 -31.31 12.47 9.16
C PHE A 135 -32.33 11.44 8.72
N VAL A 136 -33.49 11.89 8.25
CA VAL A 136 -34.60 11.01 7.81
C VAL A 136 -34.69 10.84 6.29
N SER A 137 -33.89 11.57 5.50
CA SER A 137 -33.89 11.42 4.04
C SER A 137 -33.25 10.10 3.59
N SER A 138 -33.68 9.58 2.44
CA SER A 138 -33.09 8.40 1.80
C SER A 138 -31.60 8.62 1.46
N THR A 139 -31.24 9.84 1.04
CA THR A 139 -29.87 10.24 0.68
C THR A 139 -28.89 10.27 1.84
N ALA A 140 -29.37 10.29 3.10
CA ALA A 140 -28.51 10.28 4.28
C ALA A 140 -28.12 8.87 4.76
N GLY A 141 -28.54 7.82 4.05
CA GLY A 141 -28.21 6.41 4.35
C GLY A 141 -26.71 6.13 4.63
N PRO A 142 -25.76 6.68 3.84
CA PRO A 142 -24.33 6.47 4.06
C PRO A 142 -23.80 7.02 5.38
N ALA A 143 -24.25 8.21 5.79
CA ALA A 143 -23.85 8.84 7.05
C ALA A 143 -24.43 8.07 8.25
N ARG A 144 -25.73 7.71 8.18
CA ARG A 144 -26.38 6.90 9.22
C ARG A 144 -25.69 5.56 9.44
N THR A 145 -25.38 4.86 8.35
CA THR A 145 -24.73 3.53 8.44
C THR A 145 -23.36 3.63 9.11
N ARG A 146 -22.60 4.69 8.85
CA ARG A 146 -21.31 4.94 9.54
C ARG A 146 -21.51 5.29 11.00
N ALA A 147 -22.50 6.12 11.33
CA ALA A 147 -22.80 6.49 12.71
C ALA A 147 -23.18 5.25 13.55
N PHE A 148 -24.01 4.35 13.01
CA PHE A 148 -24.28 3.04 13.63
C PHE A 148 -22.99 2.22 13.83
N ARG A 149 -22.14 2.11 12.81
CA ARG A 149 -20.87 1.36 12.92
C ARG A 149 -19.94 1.96 13.98
N LEU A 150 -19.85 3.28 14.08
CA LEU A 150 -19.02 3.94 15.09
C LEU A 150 -19.56 3.65 16.50
N ALA A 151 -20.87 3.78 16.71
CA ALA A 151 -21.51 3.45 17.98
C ALA A 151 -21.30 1.96 18.35
N GLU A 152 -21.45 1.03 17.40
CA GLU A 152 -21.21 -0.40 17.60
C GLU A 152 -19.73 -0.73 17.87
N LYS A 153 -18.79 -0.02 17.22
CA LYS A 153 -17.34 -0.18 17.45
C LYS A 153 -16.97 0.25 18.87
N ILE A 154 -17.55 1.34 19.36
CA ILE A 154 -17.27 1.87 20.69
C ILE A 154 -18.01 1.05 21.75
N ALA A 155 -19.31 0.80 21.56
CA ALA A 155 -20.17 0.03 22.46
C ALA A 155 -20.05 0.44 23.95
N ASP A 156 -20.08 1.76 24.24
CA ASP A 156 -20.07 2.26 25.61
C ASP A 156 -21.39 1.89 26.32
N GLY A 157 -21.31 1.04 27.34
CA GLY A 157 -22.46 0.56 28.10
C GLY A 157 -23.29 1.68 28.74
N ARG A 158 -22.70 2.86 29.00
CA ARG A 158 -23.42 4.04 29.50
C ARG A 158 -24.51 4.54 28.53
N CYS A 159 -24.41 4.20 27.25
CA CYS A 159 -25.38 4.61 26.24
C CYS A 159 -26.63 3.70 26.14
N ILE A 160 -26.70 2.60 26.90
CA ILE A 160 -27.88 1.70 26.88
C ILE A 160 -29.19 2.45 27.13
N PRO A 161 -29.34 3.30 28.16
CA PRO A 161 -30.58 4.03 28.41
C PRO A 161 -30.97 4.98 27.27
N GLN A 162 -29.98 5.58 26.59
CA GLN A 162 -30.23 6.44 25.42
C GLN A 162 -30.85 5.62 24.28
N ILE A 163 -30.31 4.43 24.00
CA ILE A 163 -30.82 3.54 22.95
C ILE A 163 -32.22 3.03 23.30
N GLU A 164 -32.46 2.62 24.55
CA GLU A 164 -33.77 2.17 25.03
C GLU A 164 -34.83 3.27 24.91
N ASN A 165 -34.51 4.50 25.32
CA ASN A 165 -35.39 5.66 25.17
C ASN A 165 -35.70 5.93 23.68
N LEU A 166 -34.71 5.80 22.79
CA LEU A 166 -34.90 5.98 21.36
C LEU A 166 -35.76 4.87 20.72
N ILE A 167 -35.70 3.64 21.24
CA ILE A 167 -36.58 2.53 20.82
C ILE A 167 -38.02 2.77 21.29
N ALA A 168 -38.19 3.28 22.51
CA ALA A 168 -39.50 3.52 23.12
C ALA A 168 -40.24 4.72 22.52
N LYS A 169 -39.51 5.73 22.01
CA LYS A 169 -40.10 6.89 21.36
C LYS A 169 -40.82 6.50 20.06
N ASP A 170 -42.10 6.88 19.97
CA ASP A 170 -42.82 6.83 18.71
C ASP A 170 -42.33 7.95 17.79
N ARG A 171 -42.06 7.62 16.53
CA ARG A 171 -41.51 8.54 15.54
C ARG A 171 -42.38 8.50 14.30
N ASP A 172 -42.94 9.65 13.95
CA ASP A 172 -43.64 9.85 12.69
C ASP A 172 -42.62 10.04 11.54
N ALA A 173 -42.01 8.94 11.12
CA ALA A 173 -41.08 8.89 10.00
C ALA A 173 -41.32 7.64 9.16
N TRP A 174 -41.23 7.77 7.83
CA TRP A 174 -41.47 6.69 6.87
C TRP A 174 -40.63 5.43 7.10
N ASN A 175 -39.48 5.55 7.79
CA ASN A 175 -38.56 4.45 8.09
C ASN A 175 -38.50 4.07 9.59
N ALA A 176 -39.46 4.50 10.41
CA ALA A 176 -39.42 4.35 11.87
C ALA A 176 -39.31 2.88 12.33
N THR A 177 -39.96 1.94 11.65
CA THR A 177 -39.87 0.51 11.97
C THR A 177 -38.47 -0.05 11.70
N GLU A 178 -37.90 0.23 10.52
CA GLU A 178 -36.53 -0.20 10.17
C GLU A 178 -35.51 0.37 11.17
N MET A 179 -35.66 1.64 11.56
CA MET A 179 -34.74 2.28 12.52
C MET A 179 -34.84 1.66 13.91
N ARG A 180 -36.06 1.35 14.40
CA ARG A 180 -36.24 0.65 15.68
C ARG A 180 -35.58 -0.73 15.66
N ASP A 181 -35.70 -1.48 14.58
CA ASP A 181 -35.04 -2.79 14.47
C ASP A 181 -33.51 -2.66 14.44
N ARG A 182 -32.99 -1.63 13.78
CA ARG A 182 -31.56 -1.32 13.79
C ARG A 182 -31.06 -0.95 15.19
N LEU A 183 -31.81 -0.13 15.94
CA LEU A 183 -31.50 0.20 17.33
C LEU A 183 -31.54 -1.03 18.24
N ARG A 184 -32.51 -1.94 18.08
CA ARG A 184 -32.55 -3.21 18.83
C ARG A 184 -31.34 -4.10 18.54
N LYS A 185 -30.93 -4.20 17.27
CA LYS A 185 -29.73 -4.94 16.86
C LYS A 185 -28.45 -4.32 17.43
N MET A 186 -28.38 -2.99 17.42
CA MET A 186 -27.27 -2.25 18.03
C MET A 186 -27.25 -2.47 19.55
N LEU A 187 -28.39 -2.33 20.24
CA LEU A 187 -28.51 -2.54 21.69
C LEU A 187 -28.00 -3.92 22.12
N ALA A 188 -28.25 -4.97 21.32
CA ALA A 188 -27.76 -6.32 21.59
C ALA A 188 -26.22 -6.45 21.55
N ARG A 189 -25.49 -5.44 21.02
CA ARG A 189 -24.01 -5.38 21.04
C ARG A 189 -23.47 -4.68 22.29
N PHE A 190 -24.31 -3.97 23.03
CA PHE A 190 -23.92 -3.22 24.22
C PHE A 190 -24.06 -4.13 25.44
N ALA A 191 -23.09 -4.03 26.35
CA ALA A 191 -23.14 -4.69 27.64
C ALA A 191 -23.25 -3.61 28.73
N PRO A 192 -23.99 -3.85 29.83
CA PRO A 192 -23.92 -2.99 31.00
C PRO A 192 -22.45 -2.82 31.43
N PRO A 193 -22.03 -1.59 31.80
CA PRO A 193 -20.67 -1.36 32.22
C PRO A 193 -20.35 -2.24 33.43
N PRO A 194 -19.28 -3.05 33.40
CA PRO A 194 -18.92 -3.91 34.52
C PRO A 194 -18.45 -3.05 35.70
N ALA A 195 -18.70 -3.54 36.90
CA ALA A 195 -18.21 -2.88 38.11
C ALA A 195 -16.66 -2.98 38.18
N PRO A 196 -15.96 -1.89 38.53
CA PRO A 196 -14.52 -1.94 38.75
C PRO A 196 -14.18 -2.83 39.96
N THR A 197 -12.96 -3.35 39.99
CA THR A 197 -12.49 -4.11 41.16
C THR A 197 -12.40 -3.20 42.39
N ALA A 198 -12.39 -3.77 43.60
CA ALA A 198 -12.28 -2.97 44.82
C ALA A 198 -11.00 -2.09 44.85
N ALA A 199 -9.89 -2.59 44.31
CA ALA A 199 -8.64 -1.86 44.18
C ALA A 199 -8.75 -0.71 43.16
N ASP A 200 -9.31 -0.99 41.97
CA ASP A 200 -9.51 0.02 40.94
C ASP A 200 -10.48 1.11 41.39
N LYS A 201 -11.54 0.74 42.13
CA LYS A 201 -12.53 1.68 42.67
C LYS A 201 -11.91 2.74 43.57
N ALA A 202 -10.96 2.36 44.44
CA ALA A 202 -10.25 3.30 45.29
C ALA A 202 -9.35 4.25 44.47
N ALA A 203 -8.62 3.72 43.48
CA ALA A 203 -7.76 4.52 42.60
C ALA A 203 -8.58 5.51 41.75
N LEU A 204 -9.68 5.05 41.16
CA LEU A 204 -10.60 5.87 40.37
C LEU A 204 -11.22 6.98 41.23
N ALA A 205 -11.65 6.68 42.46
CA ALA A 205 -12.20 7.68 43.37
C ALA A 205 -11.15 8.75 43.77
N ALA A 206 -9.89 8.37 43.95
CA ALA A 206 -8.80 9.31 44.21
C ALA A 206 -8.53 10.22 43.00
N MET A 207 -8.43 9.63 41.80
CA MET A 207 -8.25 10.38 40.56
C MET A 207 -9.44 11.31 40.28
N ALA A 208 -10.68 10.89 40.57
CA ALA A 208 -11.87 11.72 40.42
C ALA A 208 -11.80 12.99 41.27
N LYS A 209 -11.35 12.89 42.53
CA LYS A 209 -11.13 14.07 43.37
C LYS A 209 -10.07 15.00 42.79
N GLN A 210 -9.00 14.44 42.22
CA GLN A 210 -7.94 15.22 41.58
C GLN A 210 -8.43 15.92 40.32
N VAL A 211 -9.12 15.22 39.42
CA VAL A 211 -9.71 15.78 38.19
C VAL A 211 -10.75 16.85 38.52
N ALA A 212 -11.62 16.63 39.52
CA ALA A 212 -12.59 17.62 39.99
C ALA A 212 -11.91 18.88 40.58
N THR A 213 -10.71 18.74 41.13
CA THR A 213 -9.91 19.89 41.59
C THR A 213 -9.29 20.63 40.41
N LEU A 214 -8.73 19.90 39.43
CA LEU A 214 -8.20 20.47 38.19
C LEU A 214 -9.26 21.22 37.39
N ALA A 215 -10.48 20.68 37.32
CA ALA A 215 -11.61 21.30 36.60
C ALA A 215 -11.98 22.70 37.10
N LYS A 216 -11.58 23.07 38.33
CA LYS A 216 -11.76 24.42 38.89
C LYS A 216 -10.64 25.39 38.52
N GLN A 217 -9.55 24.89 37.95
CA GLN A 217 -8.39 25.67 37.52
C GLN A 217 -8.45 25.93 36.01
N PRO A 218 -7.87 27.03 35.51
CA PRO A 218 -7.76 27.23 34.08
C PRO A 218 -6.92 26.10 33.47
N PRO A 219 -7.33 25.55 32.31
CA PRO A 219 -6.55 24.51 31.65
C PRO A 219 -5.18 25.05 31.22
N PRO A 220 -4.16 24.18 31.10
CA PRO A 220 -2.84 24.59 30.66
C PRO A 220 -2.93 25.27 29.30
N ALA A 221 -2.14 26.34 29.10
CA ALA A 221 -2.20 27.18 27.91
C ALA A 221 -2.24 26.36 26.61
N ALA A 222 -3.07 26.77 25.65
CA ALA A 222 -3.41 26.03 24.42
C ALA A 222 -2.20 25.44 23.69
N ALA A 223 -1.04 26.09 23.71
CA ALA A 223 0.20 25.59 23.11
C ALA A 223 0.72 24.27 23.73
N ALA A 224 0.48 24.04 25.04
CA ALA A 224 0.85 22.81 25.74
C ALA A 224 -0.15 21.66 25.49
N ALA A 225 -1.43 21.97 25.28
CA ALA A 225 -2.47 20.99 24.93
C ALA A 225 -2.45 20.61 23.43
N LEU A 226 -1.94 21.50 22.57
CA LEU A 226 -1.71 21.25 21.15
C LEU A 226 -0.40 20.49 20.87
N ALA A 227 0.55 20.54 21.81
CA ALA A 227 1.77 19.76 21.72
C ALA A 227 1.42 18.27 21.88
N PRO A 228 1.89 17.37 21.00
CA PRO A 228 1.89 15.95 21.32
C PRO A 228 2.58 15.80 22.68
N GLY A 229 1.95 15.07 23.61
CA GLY A 229 2.39 14.94 25.00
C GLY A 229 3.92 14.89 25.07
N LYS A 230 4.51 15.79 25.87
CA LYS A 230 5.97 15.90 26.04
C LYS A 230 6.50 14.54 26.51
N ARG A 231 6.86 13.67 25.56
CA ARG A 231 7.91 12.70 25.76
C ARG A 231 9.17 13.51 26.06
N SER A 232 9.90 13.02 27.05
CA SER A 232 11.17 13.58 27.52
C SER A 232 12.01 14.10 26.35
N THR A 233 12.60 15.27 26.56
CA THR A 233 13.36 16.09 25.60
C THR A 233 14.68 15.46 25.15
N THR A 234 14.62 14.26 24.60
CA THR A 234 15.77 13.56 23.99
C THR A 234 15.39 12.62 22.83
N GLY A 235 14.18 12.68 22.28
CA GLY A 235 13.73 11.77 21.20
C GLY A 235 13.44 12.45 19.87
N VAL A 236 14.07 12.00 18.79
CA VAL A 236 13.79 12.40 17.40
C VAL A 236 12.33 12.02 17.04
N ARG A 237 11.55 12.92 16.41
CA ARG A 237 10.15 12.63 16.06
C ARG A 237 10.05 11.77 14.80
N ALA A 238 9.09 10.84 14.75
CA ALA A 238 8.86 9.95 13.61
C ALA A 238 8.74 10.69 12.27
N ALA A 239 7.96 11.79 12.25
CA ALA A 239 7.76 12.60 11.05
C ALA A 239 9.06 13.28 10.55
N ASP A 240 9.94 13.69 11.47
CA ASP A 240 11.22 14.31 11.11
C ASP A 240 12.17 13.26 10.51
N VAL A 241 12.16 12.03 11.03
CA VAL A 241 12.95 10.93 10.48
C VAL A 241 12.38 10.47 9.13
N LEU A 242 11.06 10.41 8.98
CA LEU A 242 10.41 10.12 7.70
C LEU A 242 10.83 11.15 6.64
N ALA A 243 10.82 12.44 6.98
CA ALA A 243 11.28 13.49 6.06
C ALA A 243 12.74 13.27 5.63
N GLN A 244 13.62 12.81 6.52
CA GLN A 244 15.00 12.45 6.17
C GLN A 244 15.07 11.25 5.22
N VAL A 245 14.25 10.21 5.44
CA VAL A 245 14.14 9.06 4.52
C VAL A 245 13.69 9.51 3.12
N LEU A 246 12.72 10.43 3.04
CA LEU A 246 12.20 10.91 1.76
C LEU A 246 13.16 11.88 1.06
N ALA A 247 13.95 12.65 1.82
CA ALA A 247 14.97 13.55 1.29
C ALA A 247 16.18 12.79 0.70
N ASP A 248 16.59 11.68 1.33
CA ASP A 248 17.59 10.75 0.81
C ASP A 248 17.10 9.30 0.89
N PRO A 249 16.33 8.85 -0.12
CA PRO A 249 15.79 7.49 -0.16
C PRO A 249 16.85 6.40 -0.14
N THR A 250 18.10 6.71 -0.49
CA THR A 250 19.18 5.71 -0.57
C THR A 250 19.84 5.44 0.77
N ASN A 251 19.67 6.32 1.76
CA ASN A 251 20.29 6.18 3.08
C ASN A 251 19.46 5.27 4.01
N ASP A 252 20.08 4.19 4.51
CA ASP A 252 19.46 3.24 5.43
C ASP A 252 19.42 3.72 6.88
N ALA A 253 20.31 4.63 7.29
CA ALA A 253 20.39 5.05 8.68
C ALA A 253 19.09 5.71 9.19
N PRO A 254 18.46 6.66 8.47
CA PRO A 254 17.16 7.19 8.87
C PRO A 254 16.05 6.13 8.85
N ARG A 255 16.13 5.13 7.96
CA ARG A 255 15.13 4.05 7.89
C ARG A 255 15.17 3.17 9.13
N LEU A 256 16.36 2.84 9.64
CA LEU A 256 16.52 2.08 10.88
C LEU A 256 15.96 2.85 12.09
N VAL A 257 16.30 4.13 12.21
CA VAL A 257 15.76 4.98 13.28
C VAL A 257 14.24 5.10 13.19
N TYR A 258 13.69 5.26 11.98
CA TYR A 258 12.24 5.29 11.76
C TYR A 258 11.58 3.96 12.13
N ALA A 259 12.21 2.83 11.78
CA ALA A 259 11.75 1.50 12.14
C ALA A 259 11.64 1.31 13.66
N ASP A 260 12.68 1.72 14.40
CA ASP A 260 12.70 1.62 15.87
C ASP A 260 11.60 2.47 16.50
N ILE A 261 11.41 3.70 16.02
CA ILE A 261 10.36 4.61 16.50
C ILE A 261 8.97 4.00 16.27
N LEU A 262 8.73 3.39 15.11
CA LEU A 262 7.47 2.74 14.77
C LEU A 262 7.22 1.48 15.60
N GLN A 263 8.24 0.65 15.81
CA GLN A 263 8.13 -0.55 16.65
C GLN A 263 7.82 -0.20 18.11
N GLN A 264 8.43 0.86 18.66
CA GLN A 264 8.10 1.37 20.00
C GLN A 264 6.65 1.86 20.12
N GLN A 265 6.01 2.23 19.00
CA GLN A 265 4.60 2.61 18.93
C GLN A 265 3.68 1.42 18.68
N GLY A 266 4.23 0.22 18.47
CA GLY A 266 3.47 -0.96 18.07
C GLY A 266 3.01 -0.94 16.63
N ASP A 267 3.59 -0.09 15.77
CA ASP A 267 3.26 -0.04 14.34
C ASP A 267 4.00 -1.16 13.58
N PRO A 268 3.27 -2.08 12.91
CA PRO A 268 3.88 -3.16 12.13
C PRO A 268 4.74 -2.68 10.95
N HIS A 269 4.66 -1.42 10.54
CA HIS A 269 5.54 -0.83 9.53
C HIS A 269 7.00 -0.87 9.97
N GLY A 270 7.25 -0.63 11.26
CA GLY A 270 8.60 -0.67 11.81
C GLY A 270 9.22 -2.06 11.75
N GLU A 271 8.42 -3.11 11.96
CA GLU A 271 8.85 -4.49 11.77
C GLU A 271 9.20 -4.75 10.30
N LEU A 272 8.34 -4.33 9.36
CA LEU A 272 8.60 -4.51 7.92
C LEU A 272 9.92 -3.85 7.48
N ILE A 273 10.18 -2.62 7.90
CA ILE A 273 11.40 -1.89 7.55
C ILE A 273 12.62 -2.67 8.05
N ALA A 274 12.66 -3.03 9.34
CA ALA A 274 13.79 -3.75 9.93
C ALA A 274 14.07 -5.09 9.21
N LEU A 275 13.02 -5.88 8.92
CA LEU A 275 13.15 -7.16 8.23
C LEU A 275 13.66 -7.03 6.79
N GLN A 276 13.28 -5.96 6.08
CA GLN A 276 13.73 -5.74 4.71
C GLN A 276 15.13 -5.11 4.62
N LEU A 277 15.62 -4.46 5.68
CA LEU A 277 16.99 -3.94 5.75
C LEU A 277 18.01 -5.00 6.15
N GLN A 278 17.59 -5.98 6.96
CA GLN A 278 18.42 -7.12 7.35
C GLN A 278 17.74 -8.44 6.93
N PRO A 279 17.67 -8.72 5.62
CA PRO A 279 16.95 -9.90 5.13
C PRO A 279 17.64 -11.18 5.59
N SER A 280 16.84 -12.11 6.13
CA SER A 280 17.23 -13.50 6.31
C SER A 280 16.19 -14.46 5.72
N PRO A 281 16.58 -15.67 5.28
CA PRO A 281 15.64 -16.65 4.73
C PRO A 281 14.50 -17.00 5.69
N ALA A 282 14.76 -17.03 7.00
CA ALA A 282 13.76 -17.30 8.02
C ALA A 282 12.69 -16.19 8.13
N GLN A 283 13.03 -14.96 7.75
CA GLN A 283 12.17 -13.79 7.87
C GLN A 283 11.31 -13.50 6.62
N HIS A 284 11.61 -14.12 5.47
CA HIS A 284 10.83 -13.95 4.24
C HIS A 284 9.34 -14.30 4.43
N LYS A 285 9.05 -15.34 5.22
CA LYS A 285 7.67 -15.71 5.55
C LYS A 285 6.95 -14.59 6.31
N ARG A 286 7.64 -13.96 7.26
CA ARG A 286 7.09 -12.88 8.08
C ARG A 286 6.84 -11.61 7.27
N VAL A 287 7.79 -11.22 6.40
CA VAL A 287 7.61 -10.12 5.44
C VAL A 287 6.38 -10.37 4.55
N ALA A 288 6.23 -11.59 4.03
CA ALA A 288 5.07 -11.95 3.21
C ALA A 288 3.75 -11.94 3.99
N GLU A 289 3.75 -12.25 5.29
CA GLU A 289 2.56 -12.11 6.16
C GLU A 289 2.18 -10.64 6.36
N LEU A 290 3.15 -9.77 6.66
CA LEU A 290 2.93 -8.34 6.84
C LEU A 290 2.34 -7.69 5.58
N LEU A 291 2.91 -7.98 4.40
CA LEU A 291 2.46 -7.43 3.11
C LEU A 291 1.14 -8.03 2.62
N ARG A 292 0.75 -9.22 3.09
CA ARG A 292 -0.58 -9.80 2.78
C ARG A 292 -1.72 -9.07 3.48
N ASN A 293 -1.45 -8.33 4.56
CA ASN A 293 -2.46 -7.53 5.23
C ASN A 293 -2.74 -6.24 4.45
N LYS A 294 -3.88 -6.20 3.76
CA LYS A 294 -4.30 -5.03 2.97
C LYS A 294 -4.49 -3.76 3.78
N ALA A 295 -4.90 -3.88 5.05
CA ALA A 295 -5.08 -2.70 5.92
C ALA A 295 -3.73 -2.06 6.27
N HIS A 296 -2.71 -2.88 6.55
CA HIS A 296 -1.36 -2.40 6.76
C HIS A 296 -0.83 -1.68 5.51
N VAL A 297 -0.89 -2.34 4.35
CA VAL A 297 -0.42 -1.77 3.08
C VAL A 297 -1.14 -0.47 2.75
N ALA A 298 -2.46 -0.41 2.91
CA ALA A 298 -3.23 0.81 2.67
C ALA A 298 -2.84 1.95 3.63
N SER A 299 -2.59 1.63 4.91
CA SER A 299 -2.11 2.59 5.91
C SER A 299 -0.74 3.16 5.54
N TRP A 300 0.20 2.31 5.13
CA TRP A 300 1.56 2.73 4.76
C TRP A 300 1.63 3.53 3.46
N LEU A 301 0.73 3.24 2.50
CA LEU A 301 0.58 4.02 1.27
C LEU A 301 -0.08 5.38 1.51
N GLY A 302 -0.81 5.56 2.62
CA GLY A 302 -1.50 6.79 2.94
C GLY A 302 -2.40 7.28 1.78
N PRO A 303 -2.29 8.55 1.34
CA PRO A 303 -3.06 9.07 0.22
C PRO A 303 -2.85 8.33 -1.11
N LEU A 304 -1.70 7.68 -1.30
CA LEU A 304 -1.37 6.98 -2.54
C LEU A 304 -2.18 5.70 -2.75
N ALA A 305 -2.81 5.16 -1.69
CA ALA A 305 -3.67 3.98 -1.78
C ALA A 305 -4.82 4.12 -2.79
N ALA A 306 -5.21 5.36 -3.15
CA ALA A 306 -6.25 5.63 -4.14
C ALA A 306 -5.81 5.45 -5.61
N VAL A 307 -4.49 5.41 -5.87
CA VAL A 307 -3.92 5.40 -7.24
C VAL A 307 -2.90 4.29 -7.47
N VAL A 308 -2.37 3.70 -6.40
CA VAL A 308 -1.40 2.61 -6.43
C VAL A 308 -2.12 1.25 -6.48
N HIS A 309 -1.75 0.46 -7.47
CA HIS A 309 -2.13 -0.94 -7.61
C HIS A 309 -0.87 -1.81 -7.58
N GLU A 310 -1.01 -3.05 -7.09
CA GLU A 310 0.07 -4.04 -7.03
C GLU A 310 1.37 -3.48 -6.38
N PRO A 311 1.29 -2.90 -5.17
CA PRO A 311 2.45 -2.27 -4.55
C PRO A 311 3.52 -3.29 -4.17
N VAL A 312 4.77 -3.00 -4.51
CA VAL A 312 5.94 -3.74 -4.06
C VAL A 312 6.73 -2.86 -3.11
N PHE A 313 6.96 -3.37 -1.90
CA PHE A 313 7.73 -2.68 -0.88
C PHE A 313 9.18 -3.19 -0.86
N ARG A 314 10.15 -2.28 -0.81
CA ARG A 314 11.57 -2.57 -0.56
C ARG A 314 12.09 -1.65 0.52
N ARG A 315 12.95 -2.19 1.39
CA ARG A 315 13.54 -1.45 2.53
C ARG A 315 12.45 -0.75 3.36
N GLY A 316 11.26 -1.33 3.41
CA GLY A 316 10.05 -0.88 4.11
C GLY A 316 9.19 0.16 3.41
N PHE A 317 9.50 0.62 2.19
CA PHE A 317 8.77 1.69 1.50
C PHE A 317 8.32 1.25 0.11
N LEU A 318 7.34 1.96 -0.47
CA LEU A 318 6.90 1.70 -1.84
C LEU A 318 8.07 1.90 -2.80
N ALA A 319 8.38 0.85 -3.56
CA ALA A 319 9.47 0.85 -4.54
C ALA A 319 8.96 0.62 -5.95
N GLU A 320 7.91 -0.19 -6.12
CA GLU A 320 7.29 -0.45 -7.42
C GLU A 320 5.77 -0.41 -7.31
N ALA A 321 5.11 0.11 -8.34
CA ALA A 321 3.66 0.21 -8.38
C ALA A 321 3.11 0.24 -9.81
N LYS A 322 1.89 -0.26 -9.99
CA LYS A 322 1.05 0.10 -11.13
C LYS A 322 0.23 1.34 -10.78
N LEU A 323 0.36 2.39 -11.59
CA LEU A 323 -0.24 3.70 -11.33
C LEU A 323 -1.44 3.94 -12.26
N VAL A 324 -2.60 4.25 -11.68
CA VAL A 324 -3.83 4.53 -12.43
C VAL A 324 -4.43 5.89 -12.05
N LEU A 325 -4.38 6.85 -12.98
CA LEU A 325 -4.82 8.24 -12.76
C LEU A 325 -6.21 8.52 -13.39
N LYS A 326 -7.28 8.21 -12.65
CA LYS A 326 -8.67 8.35 -13.12
C LYS A 326 -9.22 9.78 -13.09
N THR A 327 -8.74 10.65 -12.21
CA THR A 327 -9.34 11.98 -11.96
C THR A 327 -8.32 13.11 -12.08
N ALA A 328 -8.79 14.34 -12.31
CA ALA A 328 -7.93 15.53 -12.32
C ALA A 328 -7.23 15.75 -10.97
N ARG A 329 -7.89 15.43 -9.85
CA ARG A 329 -7.28 15.45 -8.51
C ARG A 329 -6.08 14.50 -8.41
N HIS A 330 -6.18 13.29 -8.97
CA HIS A 330 -5.06 12.34 -8.98
C HIS A 330 -3.86 12.91 -9.73
N ARG A 331 -4.10 13.61 -10.85
CA ARG A 331 -3.05 14.22 -11.68
C ARG A 331 -2.42 15.46 -11.05
N GLY A 332 -3.15 16.21 -10.24
CA GLY A 332 -2.66 17.43 -9.60
C GLY A 332 -1.97 17.19 -8.26
N GLN A 333 -2.74 16.69 -7.27
CA GLN A 333 -2.28 16.66 -5.87
C GLN A 333 -1.48 15.40 -5.54
N LEU A 334 -1.97 14.23 -5.96
CA LEU A 334 -1.37 12.96 -5.54
C LEU A 334 -0.01 12.71 -6.18
N LEU A 335 0.25 13.21 -7.39
CA LEU A 335 1.58 13.10 -8.02
C LEU A 335 2.65 13.91 -7.29
N GLN A 336 2.28 14.90 -6.46
CA GLN A 336 3.22 15.74 -5.71
C GLN A 336 3.45 15.22 -4.28
N ASP A 337 2.84 14.09 -3.91
CA ASP A 337 2.98 13.54 -2.57
C ASP A 337 4.42 13.05 -2.32
N PRO A 338 5.07 13.44 -1.21
CA PRO A 338 6.46 13.07 -0.92
C PRO A 338 6.71 11.55 -0.83
N LEU A 339 5.68 10.73 -0.56
CA LEU A 339 5.82 9.27 -0.48
C LEU A 339 6.25 8.64 -1.80
N TRP A 340 6.16 9.37 -2.92
CA TRP A 340 6.71 8.96 -4.20
C TRP A 340 8.25 8.93 -4.24
N ALA A 341 8.94 9.57 -3.30
CA ALA A 341 10.39 9.71 -3.33
C ALA A 341 11.16 8.38 -3.35
N THR A 342 10.60 7.33 -2.76
CA THR A 342 11.22 6.00 -2.71
C THR A 342 10.88 5.12 -3.90
N VAL A 343 10.00 5.56 -4.81
CA VAL A 343 9.53 4.74 -5.93
C VAL A 343 10.58 4.70 -7.03
N GLU A 344 11.05 3.51 -7.34
CA GLU A 344 12.10 3.21 -8.32
C GLU A 344 11.51 2.82 -9.68
N GLN A 345 10.32 2.20 -9.68
CA GLN A 345 9.64 1.70 -10.87
C GLN A 345 8.13 1.99 -10.85
N ILE A 346 7.58 2.39 -12.00
CA ILE A 346 6.11 2.45 -12.18
C ILE A 346 5.67 1.81 -13.49
N GLU A 347 4.51 1.15 -13.48
CA GLU A 347 3.76 0.83 -14.69
C GLU A 347 2.66 1.88 -14.87
N THR A 348 2.71 2.66 -15.96
CA THR A 348 1.74 3.73 -16.23
C THR A 348 1.70 4.10 -17.71
N ASP A 349 0.54 4.56 -18.17
CA ASP A 349 0.35 5.23 -19.47
C ASP A 349 0.44 6.76 -19.36
N ALA A 350 0.53 7.30 -18.14
CA ALA A 350 0.43 8.72 -17.87
C ALA A 350 1.81 9.39 -17.78
N LEU A 351 2.23 10.05 -18.87
CA LEU A 351 3.48 10.81 -18.94
C LEU A 351 3.70 11.80 -17.76
N PRO A 352 2.69 12.54 -17.24
CA PRO A 352 2.90 13.44 -16.10
C PRO A 352 3.44 12.78 -14.83
N ALA A 353 3.29 11.46 -14.67
CA ALA A 353 3.88 10.75 -13.53
C ALA A 353 5.41 10.74 -13.62
N VAL A 354 5.96 10.57 -14.82
CA VAL A 354 7.42 10.60 -15.08
C VAL A 354 8.01 11.97 -14.74
N ASP A 355 7.21 13.02 -14.89
CA ASP A 355 7.59 14.42 -14.65
C ASP A 355 7.45 14.85 -13.19
N SER A 356 6.93 13.98 -12.33
CA SER A 356 6.74 14.33 -10.94
C SER A 356 8.09 14.63 -10.27
N PRO A 357 8.26 15.82 -9.66
CA PRO A 357 9.45 16.13 -8.88
C PRO A 357 9.52 15.30 -7.58
N ALA A 358 8.38 14.78 -7.10
CA ALA A 358 8.33 13.94 -5.91
C ALA A 358 8.92 12.55 -6.14
N MET A 359 8.96 12.04 -7.38
CA MET A 359 9.46 10.70 -7.71
C MET A 359 11.00 10.64 -7.83
N THR A 360 11.76 11.16 -6.85
CA THR A 360 13.22 11.35 -6.96
C THR A 360 14.02 10.08 -7.30
N SER A 361 13.56 8.91 -6.86
CA SER A 361 14.20 7.61 -7.12
C SER A 361 13.75 6.92 -8.42
N LEU A 362 12.81 7.49 -9.18
CA LEU A 362 12.27 6.81 -10.36
C LEU A 362 13.34 6.63 -11.44
N ARG A 363 13.58 5.39 -11.84
CA ARG A 363 14.52 4.99 -12.91
C ARG A 363 13.89 4.11 -13.98
N ARG A 364 12.80 3.41 -13.67
CA ARG A 364 12.21 2.39 -14.55
C ARG A 364 10.74 2.69 -14.80
N VAL A 365 10.32 2.74 -16.06
CA VAL A 365 8.91 3.00 -16.41
C VAL A 365 8.42 1.99 -17.43
N HIS A 366 7.29 1.36 -17.15
CA HIS A 366 6.69 0.37 -18.04
C HIS A 366 5.32 0.85 -18.55
N GLY A 367 4.98 0.49 -19.79
CA GLY A 367 3.62 0.67 -20.33
C GLY A 367 3.28 2.06 -20.89
N LEU A 368 4.27 2.93 -21.08
CA LEU A 368 4.07 4.18 -21.81
C LEU A 368 3.73 3.92 -23.28
N SER A 369 2.94 4.80 -23.87
CA SER A 369 2.76 4.81 -25.32
C SER A 369 4.02 5.31 -26.03
N ILE A 370 4.22 4.91 -27.27
CA ILE A 370 5.33 5.40 -28.08
C ILE A 370 5.31 6.94 -28.25
N HIS A 371 4.13 7.56 -28.28
CA HIS A 371 4.00 9.01 -28.29
C HIS A 371 4.57 9.66 -27.04
N ALA A 372 4.25 9.12 -25.86
CA ALA A 372 4.80 9.62 -24.61
C ALA A 372 6.33 9.43 -24.53
N VAL A 373 6.86 8.31 -25.05
CA VAL A 373 8.31 8.07 -25.12
C VAL A 373 8.99 9.00 -26.13
N ALA A 374 8.37 9.28 -27.27
CA ALA A 374 8.88 10.25 -28.23
C ALA A 374 8.91 11.66 -27.62
N GLU A 375 7.84 12.07 -26.93
CA GLU A 375 7.80 13.33 -26.18
C GLU A 375 8.91 13.40 -25.13
N LEU A 376 9.21 12.30 -24.42
CA LEU A 376 10.38 12.22 -23.54
C LEU A 376 11.67 12.46 -24.31
N ALA A 377 11.89 11.72 -25.40
CA ALA A 377 13.11 11.81 -26.20
C ALA A 377 13.35 13.21 -26.79
N ALA A 378 12.30 13.97 -27.12
CA ALA A 378 12.39 15.33 -27.67
C ALA A 378 12.87 16.40 -26.69
N ARG A 379 12.92 16.09 -25.38
CA ARG A 379 13.19 17.10 -24.36
C ARG A 379 14.62 17.61 -24.41
N ALA A 380 14.79 18.90 -24.13
CA ALA A 380 16.11 19.51 -24.00
C ALA A 380 16.88 18.98 -22.78
N LYS A 381 16.17 18.63 -21.69
CA LYS A 381 16.80 18.13 -20.46
C LYS A 381 16.93 16.60 -20.52
N PRO A 382 18.10 16.04 -20.18
CA PRO A 382 18.28 14.60 -20.07
C PRO A 382 17.29 13.94 -19.13
N CYS A 383 16.73 12.81 -19.56
CA CYS A 383 15.90 11.95 -18.74
C CYS A 383 16.79 11.04 -17.88
N ARG A 384 16.43 10.88 -16.60
CA ARG A 384 17.13 9.99 -15.65
C ARG A 384 16.69 8.53 -15.74
N LEU A 385 15.75 8.20 -16.63
CA LEU A 385 15.27 6.83 -16.78
C LEU A 385 16.37 5.94 -17.34
N GLU A 386 16.57 4.82 -16.68
CA GLU A 386 17.53 3.78 -17.02
C GLU A 386 16.85 2.62 -17.75
N GLU A 387 15.53 2.45 -17.56
CA GLU A 387 14.74 1.40 -18.21
C GLU A 387 13.38 1.93 -18.69
N LEU A 388 13.04 1.53 -19.92
CA LEU A 388 11.71 1.63 -20.49
C LEU A 388 11.31 0.25 -21.01
N ASP A 389 10.16 -0.28 -20.59
CA ASP A 389 9.70 -1.61 -21.03
C ASP A 389 8.22 -1.57 -21.42
N ASN A 390 7.80 -2.63 -22.11
CA ASN A 390 6.43 -2.86 -22.56
C ASN A 390 5.91 -1.76 -23.50
N ILE A 391 6.79 -1.23 -24.35
CA ILE A 391 6.39 -0.28 -25.40
C ILE A 391 5.85 -1.06 -26.58
N VAL A 392 4.59 -0.82 -26.98
CA VAL A 392 3.96 -1.58 -28.05
C VAL A 392 4.49 -1.15 -29.42
N TRP A 393 5.00 -2.10 -30.19
CA TRP A 393 5.37 -1.94 -31.60
C TRP A 393 4.44 -2.77 -32.48
N ASN A 394 3.56 -2.10 -33.23
CA ASN A 394 2.62 -2.76 -34.13
C ASN A 394 2.40 -1.99 -35.45
N PRO A 395 3.45 -1.77 -36.26
CA PRO A 395 3.36 -1.00 -37.50
C PRO A 395 2.39 -1.59 -38.54
N ASP A 396 2.17 -2.90 -38.50
CA ASP A 396 1.32 -3.60 -39.47
C ASP A 396 -0.11 -3.87 -38.92
N GLY A 397 -0.44 -3.26 -37.77
CA GLY A 397 -1.78 -3.33 -37.18
C GLY A 397 -2.78 -2.38 -37.85
N PRO A 398 -4.10 -2.60 -37.69
CA PRO A 398 -5.15 -1.75 -38.28
C PRO A 398 -5.30 -0.39 -37.57
N ASP A 399 -4.46 -0.10 -36.58
CA ASP A 399 -4.53 1.13 -35.78
C ASP A 399 -4.03 2.32 -36.62
N PRO A 400 -4.86 3.33 -36.92
CA PRO A 400 -4.42 4.51 -37.65
C PRO A 400 -3.29 5.29 -36.95
N ASP A 401 -3.10 5.11 -35.63
CA ASP A 401 -1.97 5.68 -34.91
C ASP A 401 -0.65 4.93 -35.16
N ALA A 402 -0.66 3.76 -35.82
CA ALA A 402 0.56 3.05 -36.25
C ALA A 402 1.39 3.87 -37.26
N VAL A 403 0.76 4.61 -38.18
CA VAL A 403 1.47 5.50 -39.11
C VAL A 403 2.09 6.69 -38.37
N LYS A 404 1.38 7.27 -37.40
CA LYS A 404 1.91 8.34 -36.53
C LYS A 404 3.01 7.81 -35.60
N SER A 405 2.97 6.53 -35.24
CA SER A 405 3.99 5.90 -34.41
C SER A 405 5.35 5.82 -35.09
N GLN A 406 5.42 5.74 -36.43
CA GLN A 406 6.69 5.58 -37.15
C GLN A 406 7.63 6.79 -36.95
N ALA A 407 7.10 8.01 -37.01
CA ALA A 407 7.86 9.21 -36.69
C ALA A 407 8.28 9.24 -35.20
N GLY A 408 7.39 8.80 -34.31
CA GLY A 408 7.70 8.64 -32.88
C GLY A 408 8.84 7.64 -32.64
N TRP A 409 8.83 6.49 -33.31
CA TRP A 409 9.90 5.50 -33.25
C TRP A 409 11.23 6.07 -33.73
N GLN A 410 11.25 6.77 -34.87
CA GLN A 410 12.47 7.41 -35.36
C GLN A 410 13.05 8.37 -34.32
N GLN A 411 12.21 9.21 -33.71
CA GLN A 411 12.61 10.16 -32.68
C GLN A 411 13.15 9.49 -31.42
N VAL A 412 12.55 8.38 -30.98
CA VAL A 412 13.07 7.60 -29.84
C VAL A 412 14.41 6.95 -30.20
N MET A 413 14.53 6.41 -31.41
CA MET A 413 15.74 5.74 -31.90
C MET A 413 16.93 6.69 -32.09
N ASP A 414 16.67 7.98 -32.29
CA ASP A 414 17.72 9.02 -32.29
C ASP A 414 18.31 9.28 -30.89
N GLY A 415 17.70 8.75 -29.82
CA GLY A 415 18.21 8.73 -28.45
C GLY A 415 17.93 10.00 -27.65
N GLY A 416 17.98 11.19 -28.28
CA GLY A 416 17.55 12.46 -27.72
C GLY A 416 17.91 12.65 -26.23
N SER A 417 16.89 12.93 -25.40
CA SER A 417 17.04 13.09 -23.95
C SER A 417 17.31 11.79 -23.17
N LEU A 418 17.12 10.60 -23.78
CA LEU A 418 17.18 9.28 -23.15
C LEU A 418 18.63 8.79 -22.92
N THR A 419 19.54 9.70 -22.61
CA THR A 419 20.99 9.42 -22.47
C THR A 419 21.35 8.46 -21.32
N SER A 420 20.49 8.36 -20.30
CA SER A 420 20.66 7.42 -19.17
C SER A 420 20.09 6.03 -19.45
N LEU A 421 19.35 5.85 -20.55
CA LEU A 421 18.66 4.59 -20.84
C LEU A 421 19.67 3.48 -21.15
N ARG A 422 19.56 2.35 -20.43
CA ARG A 422 20.39 1.15 -20.59
C ARG A 422 19.56 -0.08 -20.91
N SER A 423 18.28 -0.07 -20.55
CA SER A 423 17.35 -1.16 -20.84
C SER A 423 16.16 -0.65 -21.64
N PHE A 424 15.82 -1.36 -22.72
CA PHE A 424 14.68 -1.03 -23.58
C PHE A 424 13.88 -2.28 -23.95
N GLY A 425 12.58 -2.21 -23.75
CA GLY A 425 11.68 -3.33 -23.90
C GLY A 425 10.48 -3.05 -24.79
N ILE A 426 10.23 -3.95 -25.75
CA ILE A 426 9.21 -3.81 -26.78
C ILE A 426 8.24 -5.00 -26.71
N ALA A 427 6.94 -4.73 -26.82
CA ALA A 427 5.91 -5.73 -27.06
C ALA A 427 5.44 -5.68 -28.52
N VAL A 428 5.60 -6.77 -29.26
CA VAL A 428 5.36 -6.83 -30.70
C VAL A 428 3.93 -7.28 -30.97
N GLY A 429 3.20 -6.52 -31.77
CA GLY A 429 1.84 -6.89 -32.20
C GLY A 429 1.85 -8.13 -33.10
N TRP A 430 0.84 -8.98 -32.96
CA TRP A 430 0.78 -10.27 -33.66
C TRP A 430 0.74 -10.12 -35.20
N GLN A 431 0.13 -9.06 -35.72
CA GLN A 431 0.12 -8.79 -37.16
C GLN A 431 1.54 -8.51 -37.67
N THR A 432 2.30 -7.72 -36.90
CA THR A 432 3.68 -7.36 -37.23
C THR A 432 4.57 -8.59 -37.23
N VAL A 433 4.36 -9.51 -36.27
CA VAL A 433 5.08 -10.79 -36.28
C VAL A 433 4.75 -11.61 -37.52
N GLY A 434 3.48 -11.70 -37.92
CA GLY A 434 3.08 -12.42 -39.13
C GLY A 434 3.67 -11.82 -40.41
N ALA A 435 3.78 -10.49 -40.49
CA ALA A 435 4.27 -9.78 -41.66
C ALA A 435 5.81 -9.75 -41.77
N ARG A 436 6.50 -9.61 -40.64
CA ARG A 436 7.95 -9.35 -40.60
C ARG A 436 8.79 -10.49 -40.01
N GLY A 437 8.15 -11.44 -39.34
CA GLY A 437 8.81 -12.55 -38.64
C GLY A 437 9.34 -12.19 -37.25
N THR A 438 10.07 -13.13 -36.64
CA THR A 438 10.60 -13.04 -35.26
C THR A 438 12.13 -13.07 -35.18
N GLY A 439 12.84 -12.84 -36.29
CA GLY A 439 14.31 -12.84 -36.34
C GLY A 439 14.92 -11.44 -36.21
N VAL A 440 16.23 -11.36 -35.97
CA VAL A 440 16.95 -10.08 -35.78
C VAL A 440 16.77 -9.09 -36.93
N ALA A 441 16.66 -9.58 -38.17
CA ALA A 441 16.49 -8.75 -39.36
C ALA A 441 15.20 -7.91 -39.35
N ALA A 442 14.11 -8.43 -38.73
CA ALA A 442 12.86 -7.68 -38.58
C ALA A 442 13.02 -6.43 -37.70
N PHE A 443 14.12 -6.34 -36.95
CA PHE A 443 14.45 -5.29 -36.00
C PHE A 443 15.70 -4.51 -36.39
N GLU A 444 16.15 -4.59 -37.64
CA GLU A 444 17.32 -3.83 -38.13
C GLU A 444 17.21 -2.33 -37.82
N TRP A 445 16.00 -1.77 -37.90
CA TRP A 445 15.72 -0.38 -37.54
C TRP A 445 16.11 -0.02 -36.10
N LEU A 446 15.95 -0.95 -35.15
CA LEU A 446 16.37 -0.79 -33.76
C LEU A 446 17.89 -0.86 -33.68
N TRP A 447 18.48 -1.88 -34.28
CA TRP A 447 19.92 -2.15 -34.18
C TRP A 447 20.81 -1.12 -34.89
N ALA A 448 20.30 -0.51 -35.97
CA ALA A 448 20.95 0.59 -36.68
C ALA A 448 20.86 1.94 -35.94
N SER A 449 20.01 2.03 -34.91
CA SER A 449 19.73 3.29 -34.22
C SER A 449 20.88 3.81 -33.35
N LYS A 450 20.82 5.10 -32.99
CA LYS A 450 21.73 5.67 -31.99
C LYS A 450 21.44 5.12 -30.61
N LEU A 451 20.17 4.92 -30.28
CA LEU A 451 19.75 4.40 -28.99
C LEU A 451 20.33 3.01 -28.72
N ALA A 452 20.27 2.09 -29.68
CA ALA A 452 20.79 0.72 -29.49
C ALA A 452 22.28 0.67 -29.13
N LYS A 453 23.08 1.67 -29.54
CA LYS A 453 24.52 1.73 -29.24
C LYS A 453 24.83 1.95 -27.75
N GLN A 454 23.86 2.41 -26.96
CA GLN A 454 24.01 2.61 -25.51
C GLN A 454 23.27 1.56 -24.66
N LEU A 455 22.41 0.74 -25.26
CA LEU A 455 21.65 -0.26 -24.53
C LEU A 455 22.54 -1.43 -24.10
N GLU A 456 22.40 -1.82 -22.85
CA GLU A 456 23.04 -3.00 -22.25
C GLU A 456 22.06 -4.17 -22.18
N HIS A 457 20.76 -3.89 -22.13
CA HIS A 457 19.68 -4.87 -22.12
C HIS A 457 18.60 -4.49 -23.14
N VAL A 458 18.20 -5.45 -23.97
CA VAL A 458 16.99 -5.33 -24.80
C VAL A 458 16.04 -6.47 -24.46
N ARG A 459 14.75 -6.16 -24.35
CA ARG A 459 13.68 -7.14 -24.15
C ARG A 459 12.69 -7.06 -25.31
N ILE A 460 12.35 -8.20 -25.91
CA ILE A 460 11.37 -8.27 -27.00
C ILE A 460 10.36 -9.35 -26.67
N ASP A 461 9.09 -8.94 -26.60
CA ASP A 461 7.96 -9.81 -26.31
C ASP A 461 7.15 -10.07 -27.58
N PHE A 462 7.18 -11.31 -28.06
CA PHE A 462 6.48 -11.77 -29.26
C PHE A 462 5.05 -12.24 -28.99
N ALA A 463 4.52 -11.95 -27.80
CA ALA A 463 3.25 -12.47 -27.33
C ALA A 463 3.22 -14.00 -27.45
N HIS A 464 2.39 -14.55 -28.34
CA HIS A 464 2.21 -15.99 -28.54
C HIS A 464 3.02 -16.56 -29.72
N ASN A 465 3.85 -15.75 -30.39
CA ASN A 465 4.57 -16.20 -31.58
C ASN A 465 5.91 -16.84 -31.23
N PRO A 466 6.25 -18.00 -31.83
CA PRO A 466 7.51 -18.66 -31.60
C PRO A 466 8.68 -17.90 -32.25
N PHE A 467 9.88 -18.13 -31.70
CA PHE A 467 11.13 -17.61 -32.22
C PHE A 467 12.24 -18.66 -32.10
N SER A 468 13.29 -18.52 -32.90
CA SER A 468 14.54 -19.27 -32.74
C SER A 468 15.59 -18.38 -32.09
N VAL A 469 16.24 -18.86 -31.05
CA VAL A 469 17.32 -18.14 -30.35
C VAL A 469 18.52 -17.90 -31.27
N ALA A 470 18.80 -18.83 -32.19
CA ALA A 470 19.90 -18.70 -33.14
C ALA A 470 19.76 -17.47 -34.04
N ALA A 471 18.52 -17.14 -34.43
CA ALA A 471 18.19 -15.99 -35.26
C ALA A 471 18.47 -14.63 -34.58
N TRP A 472 18.85 -14.63 -33.30
CA TRP A 472 19.12 -13.44 -32.50
C TRP A 472 20.58 -13.23 -32.12
N LEU A 473 21.47 -14.18 -32.45
CA LEU A 473 22.89 -14.06 -32.12
C LEU A 473 23.55 -12.83 -32.75
N GLY A 474 23.13 -12.45 -33.97
CA GLY A 474 23.60 -11.25 -34.65
C GLY A 474 23.35 -9.95 -33.88
N ALA A 475 22.36 -9.91 -32.97
CA ALA A 475 22.10 -8.73 -32.15
C ALA A 475 23.30 -8.35 -31.25
N PHE A 476 24.16 -9.30 -30.91
CA PHE A 476 25.35 -9.08 -30.09
C PHE A 476 26.58 -8.59 -30.87
N GLU A 477 26.46 -8.42 -32.19
CA GLU A 477 27.47 -7.68 -32.97
C GLU A 477 27.49 -6.19 -32.59
N HIS A 478 26.40 -5.71 -31.96
CA HIS A 478 26.31 -4.36 -31.42
C HIS A 478 26.99 -4.25 -30.04
N THR A 479 27.78 -3.18 -29.86
CA THR A 479 28.97 -3.19 -28.98
C THR A 479 28.71 -3.18 -27.47
N LYS A 480 27.53 -2.77 -27.00
CA LYS A 480 27.24 -2.66 -25.56
C LYS A 480 26.19 -3.65 -25.03
N LEU A 481 25.53 -4.38 -25.92
CA LEU A 481 24.49 -5.33 -25.53
C LEU A 481 25.10 -6.48 -24.74
N ARG A 482 24.72 -6.61 -23.47
CA ARG A 482 25.13 -7.68 -22.56
C ARG A 482 24.03 -8.71 -22.37
N ARG A 483 22.77 -8.26 -22.46
CA ARG A 483 21.59 -9.10 -22.21
C ARG A 483 20.54 -8.90 -23.30
N LEU A 484 19.98 -9.98 -23.81
CA LEU A 484 18.82 -9.98 -24.70
C LEU A 484 17.76 -10.94 -24.16
N SER A 485 16.61 -10.40 -23.77
CA SER A 485 15.46 -11.17 -23.30
C SER A 485 14.45 -11.32 -24.44
N LEU A 486 14.13 -12.55 -24.83
CA LEU A 486 13.11 -12.88 -25.80
C LEU A 486 11.97 -13.58 -25.08
N VAL A 487 10.76 -13.03 -25.20
CA VAL A 487 9.59 -13.52 -24.46
C VAL A 487 8.56 -14.05 -25.42
N CYS A 488 8.07 -15.26 -25.16
CA CYS A 488 6.92 -15.83 -25.84
C CYS A 488 6.07 -16.63 -24.83
N GLY A 489 4.78 -16.74 -25.10
CA GLY A 489 3.88 -17.53 -24.27
C GLY A 489 2.44 -17.46 -24.75
N PRO A 490 1.74 -18.61 -24.84
CA PRO A 490 0.29 -18.59 -25.02
C PRO A 490 -0.35 -17.83 -23.85
N TYR A 491 -1.52 -17.23 -24.07
CA TYR A 491 -2.31 -16.56 -23.03
C TYR A 491 -2.18 -17.25 -21.66
N LYS A 492 -2.03 -16.44 -20.59
CA LYS A 492 -1.79 -16.86 -19.19
C LYS A 492 -2.36 -18.27 -18.90
N PRO A 493 -1.54 -19.23 -18.41
CA PRO A 493 -0.44 -18.97 -17.46
C PRO A 493 0.99 -19.26 -17.93
N LEU A 494 1.23 -19.62 -19.19
CA LEU A 494 2.55 -20.10 -19.67
C LEU A 494 3.31 -18.98 -20.40
N ARG A 495 4.10 -18.19 -19.67
CA ARG A 495 5.04 -17.21 -20.24
C ARG A 495 6.46 -17.73 -20.07
N LEU A 496 7.21 -17.83 -21.17
CA LEU A 496 8.62 -18.23 -21.20
C LEU A 496 9.45 -17.01 -21.59
N GLU A 497 10.38 -16.63 -20.73
CA GLU A 497 11.40 -15.64 -21.04
C GLU A 497 12.75 -16.35 -21.24
N THR A 498 13.33 -16.17 -22.42
CA THR A 498 14.64 -16.68 -22.79
C THR A 498 15.63 -15.53 -22.83
N THR A 499 16.56 -15.50 -21.89
CA THR A 499 17.55 -14.45 -21.74
C THR A 499 18.91 -14.95 -22.17
N LEU A 500 19.45 -14.36 -23.23
CA LEU A 500 20.83 -14.53 -23.67
C LEU A 500 21.71 -13.53 -22.92
N ILE A 501 22.75 -14.00 -22.24
CA ILE A 501 23.71 -13.17 -21.50
C ILE A 501 25.09 -13.40 -22.08
N ARG A 502 25.72 -12.35 -22.60
CA ARG A 502 27.07 -12.41 -23.14
C ARG A 502 28.11 -12.34 -22.02
N ASP A 503 28.96 -13.36 -21.94
CA ASP A 503 30.12 -13.43 -21.06
C ASP A 503 31.38 -13.61 -21.92
N GLY A 504 31.98 -12.49 -22.33
CA GLY A 504 33.09 -12.46 -23.28
C GLY A 504 32.68 -13.00 -24.67
N LYS A 505 33.28 -14.13 -25.06
CA LYS A 505 32.99 -14.85 -26.32
C LYS A 505 31.91 -15.93 -26.18
N ARG A 506 31.43 -16.17 -24.96
CA ARG A 506 30.44 -17.20 -24.65
C ARG A 506 29.13 -16.55 -24.23
N PHE A 507 28.08 -17.35 -24.20
CA PHE A 507 26.75 -16.97 -23.76
C PHE A 507 26.31 -17.89 -22.62
N ARG A 508 25.56 -17.32 -21.68
CA ARG A 508 24.72 -18.06 -20.74
C ARG A 508 23.27 -17.84 -21.15
N ILE A 509 22.49 -18.91 -21.17
CA ILE A 509 21.06 -18.84 -21.45
C ILE A 509 20.31 -19.00 -20.13
N GLU A 510 19.47 -18.04 -19.79
CA GLU A 510 18.56 -18.10 -18.65
C GLU A 510 17.11 -18.25 -19.14
N LEU A 511 16.45 -19.32 -18.73
CA LEU A 511 15.04 -19.54 -19.00
C LEU A 511 14.22 -19.31 -17.74
N ILE A 512 13.28 -18.37 -17.79
CA ILE A 512 12.38 -18.04 -16.67
C ILE A 512 10.95 -18.39 -17.07
N GLY A 513 10.30 -19.24 -16.27
CA GLY A 513 8.92 -19.68 -16.49
C GLY A 513 8.02 -19.49 -15.27
N ASP A 514 6.88 -18.83 -15.47
CA ASP A 514 6.02 -18.37 -14.36
C ASP A 514 5.10 -19.48 -13.79
N ARG A 515 4.74 -20.48 -14.60
CA ARG A 515 4.06 -21.74 -14.22
C ARG A 515 4.31 -22.83 -15.28
N ILE A 516 5.43 -23.55 -15.20
CA ILE A 516 5.67 -24.68 -16.13
C ILE A 516 4.81 -25.91 -15.76
N PHE A 517 4.28 -26.01 -14.54
CA PHE A 517 3.75 -27.27 -13.98
C PHE A 517 2.37 -27.18 -13.30
N ALA A 518 1.43 -26.36 -13.79
CA ALA A 518 0.11 -26.20 -13.17
C ALA A 518 -1.03 -26.95 -13.89
N ASN A 519 -0.88 -28.26 -14.13
CA ASN A 519 -2.01 -29.18 -13.99
C ASN A 519 -1.55 -30.64 -13.97
N THR A 520 -1.98 -31.37 -12.93
CA THR A 520 -1.67 -32.77 -12.66
C THR A 520 -2.48 -33.78 -13.47
N ASN A 521 -3.15 -33.38 -14.56
CA ASN A 521 -3.79 -34.31 -15.48
C ASN A 521 -3.37 -33.98 -16.92
N ALA A 522 -2.88 -35.01 -17.61
CA ALA A 522 -2.31 -35.02 -18.95
C ALA A 522 -2.87 -33.97 -19.93
N HIS A 523 -2.01 -33.09 -20.45
CA HIS A 523 -1.55 -33.07 -21.85
C HIS A 523 -0.55 -31.91 -22.03
N SER A 524 0.72 -32.31 -22.18
CA SER A 524 1.77 -31.65 -22.97
C SER A 524 1.59 -30.16 -23.33
N MET A 525 2.20 -29.27 -22.54
CA MET A 525 3.24 -28.49 -23.20
C MET A 525 4.45 -29.40 -23.14
N ASP A 526 4.58 -30.26 -24.16
CA ASP A 526 5.76 -31.07 -24.24
C ASP A 526 6.96 -30.13 -24.23
N VAL A 527 8.06 -30.65 -23.74
CA VAL A 527 9.37 -30.06 -23.97
C VAL A 527 9.63 -29.87 -25.47
N LEU A 528 8.74 -30.29 -26.40
CA LEU A 528 8.72 -30.02 -27.85
C LEU A 528 9.09 -28.58 -28.26
N TYR A 529 8.75 -27.54 -27.50
CA TYR A 529 9.19 -26.17 -27.84
C TYR A 529 10.67 -25.90 -27.53
N PHE A 530 11.28 -26.60 -26.57
CA PHE A 530 12.68 -26.36 -26.19
C PHE A 530 13.67 -26.76 -27.30
N PRO A 531 13.58 -27.93 -27.95
CA PRO A 531 14.43 -28.26 -29.09
C PRO A 531 14.33 -27.20 -30.19
N ALA A 532 13.10 -26.85 -30.60
CA ALA A 532 12.83 -25.88 -31.65
C ALA A 532 13.36 -24.47 -31.32
N LEU A 533 13.29 -24.06 -30.05
CA LEU A 533 13.83 -22.79 -29.55
C LEU A 533 15.34 -22.67 -29.81
N PHE A 534 16.07 -23.78 -29.68
CA PHE A 534 17.53 -23.86 -29.84
C PHE A 534 17.98 -24.41 -31.18
N ASP A 535 17.07 -24.63 -32.13
CA ASP A 535 17.46 -25.12 -33.44
C ASP A 535 18.32 -24.09 -34.18
N GLY A 536 19.45 -24.58 -34.72
CA GLY A 536 20.49 -23.74 -35.34
C GLY A 536 21.42 -23.03 -34.35
N PHE A 537 21.24 -23.19 -33.03
CA PHE A 537 22.07 -22.50 -32.04
C PHE A 537 23.46 -23.17 -31.89
N PRO A 538 24.57 -22.45 -32.05
CA PRO A 538 25.92 -23.00 -31.90
C PRO A 538 26.23 -23.25 -30.43
N VAL A 539 26.19 -24.52 -30.03
CA VAL A 539 26.47 -24.99 -28.66
C VAL A 539 27.81 -24.47 -28.12
N ALA A 540 28.84 -24.44 -28.96
CA ALA A 540 30.16 -23.91 -28.60
C ALA A 540 30.13 -22.42 -28.16
N ALA A 541 29.10 -21.67 -28.59
CA ALA A 541 28.89 -20.29 -28.19
C ALA A 541 28.14 -20.16 -26.86
N ALA A 542 27.36 -21.15 -26.40
CA ALA A 542 26.69 -21.13 -25.10
C ALA A 542 26.81 -22.48 -24.36
N PRO A 543 27.90 -22.73 -23.63
CA PRO A 543 28.08 -24.00 -22.96
C PRO A 543 27.14 -24.19 -21.75
N HIS A 544 26.55 -23.12 -21.22
CA HIS A 544 25.76 -23.17 -19.98
C HIS A 544 24.31 -22.72 -20.18
N LEU A 545 23.39 -23.61 -19.82
CA LEU A 545 21.95 -23.35 -19.74
C LEU A 545 21.50 -23.34 -18.28
N HIS A 546 20.97 -22.22 -17.82
CA HIS A 546 20.34 -22.08 -16.52
C HIS A 546 18.83 -21.95 -16.69
N VAL A 547 18.05 -22.75 -15.96
CA VAL A 547 16.58 -22.73 -15.99
C VAL A 547 16.08 -22.42 -14.60
N SER A 548 15.45 -21.25 -14.45
CA SER A 548 14.91 -20.78 -13.17
C SER A 548 13.39 -20.88 -13.17
N LEU A 549 12.83 -21.54 -12.17
CA LEU A 549 11.40 -21.79 -12.02
C LEU A 549 10.87 -21.22 -10.69
N PRO A 550 10.75 -19.89 -10.55
CA PRO A 550 10.54 -19.22 -9.26
C PRO A 550 9.24 -19.59 -8.52
N ARG A 551 8.33 -20.35 -9.14
CA ARG A 551 7.09 -20.85 -8.53
C ARG A 551 6.99 -22.38 -8.51
N ALA A 552 8.03 -23.10 -8.92
CA ALA A 552 8.07 -24.55 -8.90
C ALA A 552 8.52 -25.08 -7.54
N THR A 553 8.06 -26.27 -7.20
CA THR A 553 8.62 -27.04 -6.08
C THR A 553 9.96 -27.64 -6.49
N GLN A 554 10.83 -27.93 -5.52
CA GLN A 554 12.10 -28.62 -5.77
C GLN A 554 11.92 -29.95 -6.52
N LYS A 555 10.82 -30.67 -6.27
CA LYS A 555 10.45 -31.89 -6.99
C LYS A 555 10.14 -31.62 -8.48
N GLN A 556 9.46 -30.52 -8.78
CA GLN A 556 9.15 -30.12 -10.17
C GLN A 556 10.43 -29.67 -10.91
N ALA A 557 11.33 -28.95 -10.23
CA ALA A 557 12.62 -28.57 -10.80
C ALA A 557 13.48 -29.82 -11.12
N ALA A 558 13.58 -30.78 -10.19
CA ALA A 558 14.31 -32.03 -10.43
C ALA A 558 13.72 -32.87 -11.58
N ALA A 559 12.39 -32.90 -11.71
CA ALA A 559 11.72 -33.58 -12.81
C ALA A 559 12.00 -32.90 -14.17
N LEU A 560 12.08 -31.56 -14.20
CA LEU A 560 12.47 -30.83 -15.40
C LEU A 560 13.93 -31.09 -15.77
N ASP A 561 14.83 -31.06 -14.80
CA ASP A 561 16.26 -31.32 -14.99
C ASP A 561 16.50 -32.68 -15.68
N ALA A 562 15.90 -33.74 -15.16
CA ALA A 562 15.96 -35.08 -15.77
C ALA A 562 15.41 -35.11 -17.20
N LYS A 563 14.36 -34.33 -17.48
CA LYS A 563 13.75 -34.25 -18.82
C LYS A 563 14.61 -33.43 -19.79
N LEU A 564 15.24 -32.34 -19.34
CA LEU A 564 16.16 -31.54 -20.15
C LEU A 564 17.44 -32.31 -20.45
N ALA A 565 17.98 -33.06 -19.48
CA ALA A 565 19.14 -33.93 -19.68
C ALA A 565 18.90 -34.97 -20.79
N THR A 566 17.70 -35.56 -20.85
CA THR A 566 17.35 -36.53 -21.90
C THR A 566 17.02 -35.88 -23.26
N THR A 567 16.42 -34.68 -23.26
CA THR A 567 15.94 -34.05 -24.51
C THR A 567 17.02 -33.21 -25.20
N ILE A 568 17.83 -32.47 -24.42
CA ILE A 568 18.83 -31.52 -24.93
C ILE A 568 20.18 -31.62 -24.21
N GLY A 569 20.41 -32.62 -23.34
CA GLY A 569 21.64 -32.75 -22.56
C GLY A 569 22.91 -32.89 -23.39
N GLY A 570 22.83 -33.41 -24.61
CA GLY A 570 23.97 -33.43 -25.55
C GLY A 570 24.27 -32.09 -26.23
N ARG A 571 23.40 -31.07 -26.06
CA ARG A 571 23.54 -29.74 -26.67
C ARG A 571 24.16 -28.70 -25.73
N PHE A 572 24.48 -29.00 -24.48
CA PHE A 572 25.06 -28.05 -23.53
C PHE A 572 26.11 -28.73 -22.65
N GLU A 573 27.18 -28.03 -22.26
CA GLU A 573 28.19 -28.55 -21.32
C GLU A 573 27.64 -28.64 -19.90
N THR A 574 26.74 -27.73 -19.53
CA THR A 574 26.10 -27.73 -18.20
C THR A 574 24.66 -27.25 -18.31
N ILE A 575 23.75 -28.00 -17.70
CA ILE A 575 22.36 -27.60 -17.46
C ILE A 575 22.18 -27.47 -15.95
N THR A 576 21.59 -26.38 -15.49
CA THR A 576 21.26 -26.17 -14.07
C THR A 576 19.82 -25.74 -13.98
N VAL A 577 19.03 -26.45 -13.16
CA VAL A 577 17.62 -26.10 -12.90
C VAL A 577 17.45 -25.70 -11.44
N THR A 578 16.92 -24.51 -11.20
CA THR A 578 16.63 -23.98 -9.86
C THR A 578 15.13 -23.73 -9.67
N ALA A 579 14.65 -24.01 -8.46
CA ALA A 579 13.28 -23.72 -8.01
C ALA A 579 13.22 -22.37 -7.29
#